data_AF-A0AAV6Z9Z1-F1
#
_entry.id   AF-A0AAV6Z9Z1-F1
#
_cell.length_a   1.000
_cell.length_b   1.000
_cell.length_c   1.000
_cell.angle_alpha   90.00
_cell.angle_beta   90.00
_cell.angle_gamma   90.00
#
_symmetry.space_group_name_H-M   'P 1'
#
loop_
_entity.id
_entity.type
_entity.pdbx_description
1 polymer ?
#
loop_
_entity_poly.entity_id
_entity_poly.type
_entity_poly.pdbx_seq_one_letter_code
_entity_poly.pdbx_strand_id
1 'polypeptide(L)'
;MLEMFSFVYPSQNPEISIMVTGIPNVGKSSLINALRRTHLKKGKASKVGGEPGITRSVLCRIQVSENPLIYLLDTPGVLSPRIESVETGMKLALCGTILDHLVGEDIIADYLLYTLNQHRQHR
;
A
#
# COMPACT_ATOMS: atom_id res chain seq x y z
N MET A 1 7.63 -1.53 -2.07
CA MET A 1 8.18 -0.48 -1.19
C MET A 1 7.12 0.63 -1.05
N LEU A 2 6.96 1.19 0.15
CA LEU A 2 6.07 2.33 0.42
C LEU A 2 6.94 3.59 0.51
N GLU A 3 6.53 4.65 -0.16
CA GLU A 3 7.25 5.92 -0.27
C GLU A 3 6.34 7.08 0.15
N MET A 4 6.92 8.10 0.78
CA MET A 4 6.20 9.29 1.23
C MET A 4 6.86 10.56 0.67
N PHE A 5 6.08 11.35 -0.06
CA PHE A 5 6.54 12.62 -0.65
C PHE A 5 5.78 13.79 -0.03
N SER A 6 6.49 14.78 0.51
CA SER A 6 5.88 15.98 1.11
C SER A 6 5.90 17.16 0.16
N PHE A 7 4.79 17.87 0.08
CA PHE A 7 4.64 19.14 -0.62
C PHE A 7 4.11 20.18 0.37
N VAL A 8 4.75 21.36 0.39
CA VAL A 8 4.33 22.49 1.22
C VAL A 8 3.79 23.58 0.30
N TYR A 9 2.55 24.01 0.53
CA TYR A 9 1.95 25.09 -0.24
C TYR A 9 2.21 26.43 0.45
N PRO A 10 2.89 27.40 -0.20
CA PRO A 10 3.11 28.71 0.38
C PRO A 10 1.78 29.45 0.52
N SER A 11 1.34 29.65 1.77
CA SER A 11 0.11 30.38 2.14
C SER A 11 0.26 30.96 3.55
N GLN A 12 -0.64 31.86 3.96
CA GLN A 12 -0.57 32.53 5.27
C GLN A 12 -0.69 31.55 6.46
N ASN A 13 -1.26 30.36 6.25
CA ASN A 13 -1.22 29.22 7.17
C ASN A 13 -0.65 28.01 6.42
N PRO A 14 0.62 27.64 6.65
CA PRO A 14 1.27 26.60 5.84
C PRO A 14 0.54 25.26 5.98
N GLU A 15 -0.07 24.82 4.89
CA GLU A 15 -0.65 23.49 4.77
C GLU A 15 0.40 22.51 4.26
N ILE A 16 0.53 21.38 4.96
CA ILE A 16 1.43 20.30 4.56
C ILE A 16 0.60 19.19 3.92
N SER A 17 0.86 18.89 2.66
CA SER A 17 0.26 17.76 1.95
C SER A 17 1.31 16.69 1.70
N ILE A 18 1.07 15.48 2.17
CA ILE A 18 1.98 14.34 2.01
C ILE A 18 1.28 13.29 1.15
N MET A 19 1.93 12.87 0.07
CA MET A 19 1.47 11.79 -0.78
C MET A 19 2.09 10.46 -0.34
N VAL A 20 1.24 9.48 -0.07
CA VAL A 20 1.67 8.11 0.25
C VAL A 20 1.53 7.27 -1.02
N THR A 21 2.65 6.74 -1.53
CA THR A 21 2.68 5.90 -2.74
C THR A 21 3.39 4.58 -2.48
N GLY A 22 3.19 3.60 -3.34
CA GLY A 22 3.78 2.27 -3.23
C GLY A 22 2.95 1.20 -3.90
N ILE A 23 3.50 -0.01 -4.00
CA ILE A 23 2.84 -1.17 -4.63
C ILE A 23 1.50 -1.51 -3.97
N PRO A 24 0.58 -2.24 -4.64
CA PRO A 24 -0.65 -2.73 -4.02
C PRO A 24 -0.41 -3.46 -2.69
N ASN A 25 -1.39 -3.40 -1.79
CA ASN A 25 -1.44 -4.17 -0.55
C ASN A 25 -0.30 -4.01 0.48
N VAL A 26 0.65 -3.08 0.30
CA VAL A 26 1.65 -2.72 1.34
C VAL A 26 1.10 -1.96 2.55
N GLY A 27 -0.22 -1.76 2.65
CA GLY A 27 -0.84 -1.13 3.82
C GLY A 27 -0.91 0.41 3.80
N LYS A 28 -0.83 1.05 2.62
CA LYS A 28 -0.95 2.52 2.47
C LYS A 28 -2.19 3.10 3.18
N SER A 29 -3.37 2.59 2.87
CA SER A 29 -4.63 3.06 3.47
C SER A 29 -4.74 2.70 4.97
N SER A 30 -4.09 1.61 5.41
CA SER A 30 -3.98 1.26 6.83
C SER A 30 -3.13 2.28 7.59
N LEU A 31 -2.00 2.70 7.04
CA LEU A 31 -1.14 3.74 7.60
C LEU A 31 -1.89 5.08 7.73
N ILE A 32 -2.57 5.51 6.66
CA ILE A 32 -3.36 6.75 6.67
C ILE A 32 -4.46 6.70 7.75
N ASN A 33 -5.20 5.59 7.81
CA ASN A 33 -6.25 5.41 8.81
C ASN A 33 -5.71 5.30 10.25
N ALA A 34 -4.48 4.82 10.44
CA ALA A 34 -3.83 4.79 11.74
C ALA A 34 -3.45 6.21 12.18
N LEU A 35 -2.80 6.98 11.31
CA LEU A 35 -2.43 8.38 11.59
C LEU A 35 -3.64 9.25 11.90
N ARG A 36 -4.72 9.11 11.12
CA ARG A 36 -5.99 9.81 11.39
C ARG A 36 -6.57 9.47 12.76
N ARG A 37 -6.51 8.20 13.18
CA ARG A 37 -6.98 7.77 14.50
C ARG A 37 -6.10 8.30 15.62
N THR A 38 -4.78 8.28 15.47
CA THR A 38 -3.85 8.74 16.51
C THR A 38 -3.94 10.25 16.73
N HIS A 39 -3.97 11.04 15.66
CA HIS A 39 -3.84 12.49 15.75
C HIS A 39 -5.16 13.26 15.75
N LEU A 40 -6.23 12.73 15.11
CA LEU A 40 -7.55 13.38 15.11
C LEU A 40 -8.59 12.64 15.96
N LYS A 41 -8.29 11.43 16.46
CA LYS A 41 -9.26 10.55 17.13
C LYS A 41 -10.55 10.30 16.33
N LYS A 42 -10.49 10.45 14.99
CA LYS A 42 -11.59 10.25 14.04
C LYS A 42 -11.55 8.83 13.46
N GLY A 43 -12.70 8.32 12.99
CA GLY A 43 -12.86 6.96 12.46
C GLY A 43 -12.07 6.67 11.17
N LYS A 44 -12.38 5.57 10.48
CA LYS A 44 -11.73 5.26 9.19
C LYS A 44 -12.17 6.25 8.10
N ALA A 45 -11.23 6.73 7.30
CA ALA A 45 -11.50 7.61 6.16
C ALA A 45 -11.40 6.88 4.82
N SER A 46 -10.44 5.95 4.70
CA SER A 46 -10.23 5.16 3.49
C SER A 46 -10.69 3.71 3.70
N LYS A 47 -11.24 3.09 2.65
CA LYS A 47 -11.62 1.67 2.66
C LYS A 47 -10.34 0.81 2.68
N VAL A 48 -10.31 -0.19 3.56
CA VAL A 48 -9.21 -1.16 3.65
C VAL A 48 -9.76 -2.52 3.29
N GLY A 49 -9.16 -3.19 2.33
CA GLY A 49 -9.42 -4.60 2.00
C GLY A 49 -8.23 -5.20 1.27
N GLY A 50 -8.20 -6.53 1.19
CA GLY A 50 -7.06 -7.30 0.67
C GLY A 50 -7.01 -7.44 -0.86
N GLU A 51 -8.06 -7.06 -1.59
CA GLU A 51 -8.05 -7.17 -3.05
C GLU A 51 -7.26 -6.00 -3.69
N PRO A 52 -6.29 -6.30 -4.57
CA PRO A 52 -5.66 -5.30 -5.40
C PRO A 52 -6.68 -4.45 -6.15
N GLY A 53 -6.53 -3.12 -6.07
CA GLY A 53 -7.40 -2.19 -6.80
C GLY A 53 -8.68 -1.79 -6.09
N ILE A 54 -8.85 -2.08 -4.78
CA ILE A 54 -9.98 -1.58 -3.96
C ILE A 54 -10.02 -0.04 -3.90
N THR A 55 -8.87 0.63 -3.95
CA THR A 55 -8.79 2.09 -4.08
C THR A 55 -9.16 2.48 -5.51
N ARG A 56 -10.43 2.30 -5.88
CA ARG A 56 -11.00 2.84 -7.11
C ARG A 56 -11.45 4.26 -6.82
N SER A 57 -10.76 5.22 -7.44
CA SER A 57 -11.08 6.65 -7.54
C SER A 57 -10.68 7.58 -6.38
N VAL A 58 -10.00 8.65 -6.81
CA VAL A 58 -9.72 9.95 -6.19
C VAL A 58 -8.58 10.02 -5.16
N LEU A 59 -7.62 10.89 -5.47
CA LEU A 59 -6.65 11.51 -4.57
C LEU A 59 -7.38 12.27 -3.43
N CYS A 60 -8.04 11.54 -2.55
CA CYS A 60 -8.74 12.14 -1.42
C CYS A 60 -7.69 12.68 -0.44
N ARG A 61 -7.72 14.00 -0.22
CA ARG A 61 -7.00 14.65 0.87
C ARG A 61 -7.65 14.24 2.19
N ILE A 62 -7.01 13.34 2.90
CA ILE A 62 -7.44 12.90 4.23
C ILE A 62 -6.69 13.73 5.25
N GLN A 63 -7.39 14.60 5.96
CA GLN A 63 -6.79 15.33 7.06
C GLN A 63 -6.35 14.35 8.16
N VAL A 64 -5.12 14.52 8.63
CA VAL A 64 -4.54 13.72 9.72
C VAL A 64 -4.03 14.56 10.88
N SER A 65 -3.91 15.88 10.73
CA SER A 65 -3.58 16.78 11.84
C SER A 65 -4.29 18.13 11.66
N GLU A 66 -4.68 18.75 12.78
CA GLU A 66 -5.30 20.08 12.83
C GLU A 66 -4.26 21.17 13.11
N ASN A 67 -3.20 20.88 13.87
CA ASN A 67 -2.13 21.85 14.16
C ASN A 67 -0.75 21.16 14.29
N PRO A 68 0.15 21.28 13.30
CA PRO A 68 -0.05 21.96 12.01
C PRO A 68 -1.09 21.24 11.15
N LEU A 69 -1.67 21.95 10.17
CA LEU A 69 -2.67 21.39 9.27
C LEU A 69 -1.99 20.45 8.27
N ILE A 70 -2.21 19.13 8.44
CA ILE A 70 -1.58 18.09 7.60
C ILE A 70 -2.66 17.25 6.91
N TYR A 71 -2.47 17.04 5.61
CA TYR A 71 -3.25 16.14 4.78
C TYR A 71 -2.39 15.00 4.23
N LEU A 72 -2.94 13.79 4.22
CA LEU A 72 -2.40 12.66 3.47
C LEU A 72 -3.23 12.40 2.22
N LEU A 73 -2.57 12.24 1.08
CA LEU A 73 -3.20 11.79 -0.17
C LEU A 73 -3.11 10.26 -0.24
N ASP A 74 -4.26 9.60 -0.24
CA ASP A 74 -4.34 8.16 -0.54
C ASP A 74 -4.24 7.94 -2.05
N THR A 75 -3.37 7.02 -2.46
CA THR A 75 -3.13 6.69 -3.86
C THR A 75 -3.39 5.20 -4.11
N PRO A 76 -3.95 4.83 -5.28
CA PRO A 76 -4.01 3.43 -5.66
C PRO A 76 -2.58 2.84 -5.70
N GLY A 77 -2.45 1.58 -5.32
CA GLY A 77 -1.14 0.93 -5.39
C GLY A 77 -0.65 0.83 -6.83
N VAL A 78 0.57 1.27 -7.09
CA VAL A 78 1.16 1.22 -8.42
C VAL A 78 2.21 0.12 -8.46
N LEU A 79 2.01 -0.89 -9.31
CA LEU A 79 3.00 -1.91 -9.61
C LEU A 79 3.65 -1.57 -10.96
N SER A 80 4.95 -1.85 -11.10
CA SER A 80 5.64 -1.72 -12.39
C SER A 80 4.93 -2.59 -13.45
N PRO A 81 4.71 -2.08 -14.68
CA PRO A 81 4.11 -2.87 -15.76
C PRO A 81 5.03 -3.99 -16.25
N ARG A 82 6.33 -3.94 -15.92
CA ARG A 82 7.29 -5.00 -16.21
C ARG A 82 7.83 -5.54 -14.90
N ILE A 83 7.64 -6.84 -14.70
CA ILE A 83 8.26 -7.60 -13.62
C ILE A 83 9.55 -8.18 -14.18
N GLU A 84 10.67 -7.91 -13.53
CA GLU A 84 12.01 -8.21 -14.03
C GLU A 84 12.30 -9.73 -14.09
N SER A 85 11.68 -10.51 -13.21
CA SER A 85 11.84 -11.96 -13.17
C SER A 85 10.57 -12.68 -12.72
N VAL A 86 10.42 -13.92 -13.17
CA VAL A 86 9.32 -14.80 -12.74
C VAL A 86 9.34 -14.98 -11.23
N GLU A 87 10.52 -15.16 -10.64
CA GLU A 87 10.67 -15.30 -9.18
C GLU A 87 10.14 -14.07 -8.43
N THR A 88 10.44 -12.84 -8.90
CA THR A 88 9.90 -11.61 -8.31
C THR A 88 8.38 -11.57 -8.46
N GLY A 89 7.84 -11.98 -9.61
CA GLY A 89 6.40 -12.06 -9.84
C GLY A 89 5.71 -13.02 -8.87
N MET A 90 6.29 -14.20 -8.65
CA MET A 90 5.78 -15.20 -7.71
C MET A 90 5.79 -14.69 -6.25
N LYS A 91 6.86 -14.02 -5.83
CA LYS A 91 6.91 -13.38 -4.51
C LYS A 91 5.88 -12.26 -4.35
N LEU A 92 5.66 -11.46 -5.39
CA LEU A 92 4.64 -10.41 -5.38
C LEU A 92 3.22 -10.99 -5.32
N ALA A 93 2.97 -12.10 -6.02
CA ALA A 93 1.71 -12.84 -5.97
C ALA A 93 1.46 -13.42 -4.57
N LEU A 94 2.47 -14.05 -3.95
CA LEU A 94 2.37 -14.52 -2.55
C LEU A 94 2.02 -13.40 -1.56
N CYS A 95 2.53 -12.19 -1.79
CA CYS A 95 2.21 -11.02 -0.97
C CYS A 95 0.85 -10.39 -1.31
N GLY A 96 0.05 -11.02 -2.18
CA GLY A 96 -1.23 -10.52 -2.67
C GLY A 96 -1.10 -9.20 -3.44
N THR A 97 0.08 -8.84 -3.95
CA THR A 97 0.29 -7.59 -4.70
C THR A 97 -0.26 -7.69 -6.13
N ILE A 98 -0.30 -8.91 -6.66
CA ILE A 98 -0.88 -9.29 -7.95
C ILE A 98 -2.16 -10.10 -7.66
N LEU A 99 -3.15 -10.01 -8.53
CA LEU A 99 -4.38 -10.80 -8.39
C LEU A 99 -4.09 -12.29 -8.56
N ASP A 100 -4.49 -13.11 -7.59
CA ASP A 100 -4.14 -14.53 -7.54
C ASP A 100 -4.55 -15.31 -8.80
N HIS A 101 -5.74 -15.04 -9.33
CA HIS A 101 -6.25 -15.67 -10.56
C HIS A 101 -5.44 -15.33 -11.82
N LEU A 102 -4.63 -14.27 -11.83
CA LEU A 102 -3.75 -13.96 -12.96
C LEU A 102 -2.51 -14.85 -13.00
N VAL A 103 -2.12 -15.40 -11.85
CA VAL A 103 -0.93 -16.26 -11.72
C VAL A 103 -1.34 -17.73 -11.62
N GLY A 104 -2.45 -18.04 -10.96
CA GLY A 104 -2.91 -19.39 -10.65
C GLY A 104 -2.70 -19.69 -9.17
N GLU A 105 -3.79 -19.94 -8.44
CA GLU A 105 -3.76 -20.20 -6.99
C GLU A 105 -2.95 -21.47 -6.65
N ASP A 106 -3.06 -22.49 -7.50
CA ASP A 106 -2.29 -23.74 -7.44
C ASP A 106 -0.79 -23.48 -7.62
N ILE A 107 -0.42 -22.65 -8.60
CA ILE A 107 0.97 -22.28 -8.86
C ILE A 107 1.56 -21.47 -7.70
N ILE A 108 0.79 -20.54 -7.14
CA ILE A 108 1.18 -19.76 -5.95
C ILE A 108 1.41 -20.71 -4.76
N ALA A 109 0.49 -21.64 -4.52
CA ALA A 109 0.58 -22.59 -3.42
C ALA A 109 1.78 -23.53 -3.55
N ASP A 110 2.04 -24.05 -4.75
CA ASP A 110 3.19 -24.92 -5.01
C ASP A 110 4.52 -24.17 -4.81
N TYR A 111 4.61 -22.92 -5.29
CA TYR A 111 5.78 -22.08 -5.08
C TYR A 111 6.04 -21.77 -3.59
N LEU A 112 4.99 -21.55 -2.80
CA LEU A 112 5.11 -21.38 -1.35
C LEU A 112 5.67 -22.64 -0.70
N LEU A 113 5.10 -23.81 -1.03
CA LEU A 113 5.53 -25.09 -0.50
C LEU A 113 7.00 -25.38 -0.84
N TYR A 114 7.38 -25.21 -2.10
CA TYR A 114 8.76 -25.33 -2.57
C TYR A 114 9.70 -24.44 -1.74
N THR A 115 9.37 -23.16 -1.61
CA THR A 115 10.17 -22.17 -0.88
C THR A 115 10.34 -22.55 0.59
N LEU A 116 9.26 -22.96 1.27
CA LEU A 116 9.30 -23.39 2.67
C LEU A 116 10.14 -24.66 2.88
N ASN A 117 10.07 -25.61 1.95
CA ASN A 117 10.85 -26.84 2.01
C ASN A 117 12.36 -26.57 1.85
N GLN A 118 12.74 -25.66 0.96
CA GLN A 118 14.15 -25.24 0.79
C GLN A 118 14.68 -24.61 2.09
N HIS A 119 13.94 -23.71 2.73
CA HIS A 119 14.36 -23.09 3.98
C HIS A 119 14.46 -24.06 5.17
N ARG A 120 13.69 -25.15 5.15
CA ARG A 120 13.81 -26.23 6.16
C ARG A 120 15.07 -27.06 6.00
N GLN A 121 15.60 -27.23 4.79
CA GLN A 121 16.83 -27.99 4.54
C GLN A 121 18.10 -27.21 4.90
N HIS A 122 18.00 -25.90 5.13
CA HIS A 122 19.10 -25.03 5.54
C HIS A 122 19.09 -24.67 7.05
N ARG A 123 18.28 -25.37 7.85
CA ARG A 123 18.28 -25.32 9.32
C ARG A 123 18.77 -26.65 9.88
#